data_AF-A0A349XPA3-F1
#
_entry.id   AF-A0A349XPA3-F1
#
_cell.length_a   1.000
_cell.length_b   1.000
_cell.length_c   1.000
_cell.angle_alpha   90.00
_cell.angle_beta   90.00
_cell.angle_gamma   90.00
#
_symmetry.space_group_name_H-M   'P 1'
#
loop_
_entity.id
_entity.type
_entity.pdbx_description
1 polymer ?
#
loop_
_entity_poly.entity_id
_entity_poly.type
_entity_poly.pdbx_seq_one_letter_code
_entity_poly.pdbx_strand_id
1 'polypeptide(L)'
;MAKITVAKPFKLTLDSGEIKVFDVGDHTVDKEVADHWFTKAHLEGYEPPAPPEGSHEWMVQASEERRAAAAQAQTEAEELAAAQLAAQNEAVRQSEEAIRMAQMKAAEQAEVAAANRVAVAIAGTAGYLPALSCKLLAKIIFLALDVRRAV
;
A
#
# COMPACT_ATOMS: atom_id res chain seq x y z
N MET A 1 -17.07 56.20 -18.41
CA MET A 1 -17.67 55.31 -19.43
C MET A 1 -17.08 53.92 -19.25
N ALA A 2 -17.89 52.87 -19.27
CA ALA A 2 -17.44 51.49 -19.10
C ALA A 2 -17.39 50.80 -20.46
N LYS A 3 -16.32 50.04 -20.70
CA LYS A 3 -16.21 49.18 -21.89
C LYS A 3 -16.73 47.79 -21.51
N ILE A 4 -17.74 47.30 -22.22
CA ILE A 4 -18.30 45.97 -22.05
C ILE A 4 -18.09 45.16 -23.34
N THR A 5 -17.78 43.86 -23.20
CA THR A 5 -17.68 42.93 -24.34
C THR A 5 -18.85 41.97 -24.26
N VAL A 6 -19.78 42.09 -25.21
CA VAL A 6 -21.04 41.33 -25.24
C VAL A 6 -20.85 40.06 -26.06
N ALA A 7 -21.07 38.90 -25.44
CA ALA A 7 -20.92 37.60 -26.09
C ALA A 7 -22.16 37.17 -26.88
N LYS A 8 -23.36 37.55 -26.41
CA LYS A 8 -24.65 37.23 -27.03
C LYS A 8 -25.44 38.50 -27.24
N PRO A 9 -26.02 38.72 -28.43
CA PRO A 9 -26.75 39.95 -28.70
C PRO A 9 -28.03 39.97 -27.85
N PHE A 10 -28.29 41.10 -27.18
CA PHE A 10 -29.45 41.27 -26.31
C PHE A 10 -30.03 42.68 -26.42
N LYS A 11 -31.30 42.82 -26.00
CA LYS A 11 -31.98 44.12 -25.94
C LYS A 11 -32.18 44.47 -24.48
N LEU A 12 -31.75 45.65 -24.07
CA LEU A 12 -31.98 46.18 -22.73
C LEU A 12 -33.00 47.30 -22.80
N THR A 13 -34.07 47.16 -22.04
CA THR A 13 -35.02 48.25 -21.79
C THR A 13 -34.57 48.98 -20.54
N LEU A 14 -34.25 50.26 -20.68
CA LEU A 14 -33.92 51.13 -19.55
C LEU A 14 -35.18 51.57 -18.82
N ASP A 15 -35.06 51.98 -17.55
CA ASP A 15 -36.16 52.53 -16.75
C ASP A 15 -36.78 53.80 -17.38
N SER A 16 -36.05 54.46 -18.28
CA SER A 16 -36.53 55.58 -19.10
C SER A 16 -37.47 55.16 -20.24
N GLY A 17 -37.68 53.86 -20.45
CA GLY A 17 -38.45 53.30 -21.56
C GLY A 17 -37.67 53.20 -22.89
N GLU A 18 -36.39 53.56 -22.90
CA GLU A 18 -35.52 53.45 -24.08
C GLU A 18 -35.01 52.01 -24.26
N ILE A 19 -35.21 51.44 -25.44
CA ILE A 19 -34.72 50.10 -25.80
C ILE A 19 -33.36 50.24 -26.50
N LYS A 20 -32.28 49.85 -25.82
CA LYS A 20 -30.95 49.76 -26.41
C LYS A 20 -30.70 48.34 -26.91
N VAL A 21 -30.33 48.22 -28.17
CA VAL A 21 -29.94 46.94 -28.79
C VAL A 21 -28.43 46.82 -28.71
N PHE A 22 -27.94 45.76 -28.07
CA PHE A 22 -26.53 45.43 -27.97
C PHE A 22 -26.24 44.23 -28.88
N ASP A 23 -25.44 44.47 -29.92
CA ASP A 23 -24.90 43.41 -30.78
C ASP A 23 -23.64 42.77 -30.17
N VAL A 24 -23.21 41.63 -30.71
CA VAL A 24 -21.97 40.97 -30.27
C VAL A 24 -20.77 41.88 -30.57
N GLY A 25 -19.96 42.17 -29.55
CA GLY A 25 -18.77 43.01 -29.68
C GLY A 25 -18.55 43.99 -28.52
N ASP A 26 -17.63 44.93 -28.75
CA ASP A 26 -17.25 45.95 -27.78
C ASP A 26 -18.21 47.14 -27.82
N HIS A 27 -18.88 47.42 -26.71
CA HIS A 27 -19.73 48.60 -26.57
C HIS A 27 -19.23 49.49 -25.44
N THR A 28 -19.26 50.80 -25.68
CA THR A 28 -19.00 51.80 -24.65
C THR A 28 -20.34 52.25 -24.08
N VAL A 29 -20.61 51.91 -22.83
CA VAL A 29 -21.88 52.21 -22.16
C VAL A 29 -21.69 53.02 -20.89
N ASP A 30 -22.78 53.63 -20.43
CA ASP A 30 -22.83 54.30 -19.14
C ASP A 30 -22.67 53.29 -17.99
N LYS A 31 -22.15 53.78 -16.86
CA LYS A 31 -21.83 52.93 -15.70
C LYS A 31 -23.07 52.21 -15.18
N GLU A 32 -24.22 52.86 -15.18
CA GLU A 32 -25.51 52.29 -14.75
C GLU A 32 -25.93 51.10 -15.62
N VAL A 33 -25.69 51.18 -16.93
CA VAL A 33 -26.00 50.12 -17.89
C VAL A 33 -25.02 48.95 -17.77
N ALA A 34 -23.74 49.24 -17.53
CA ALA A 34 -22.72 48.23 -17.25
C ALA A 34 -22.96 47.50 -15.92
N ASP A 35 -23.48 48.21 -14.91
CA ASP A 35 -23.77 47.64 -13.60
C ASP A 35 -25.08 46.84 -13.54
N HIS A 36 -25.93 46.96 -14.57
CA HIS A 36 -27.18 46.21 -14.66
C HIS A 36 -26.90 44.70 -14.74
N TRP A 37 -27.59 43.94 -13.88
CA TRP A 37 -27.45 42.48 -13.78
C TRP A 37 -27.61 41.74 -15.13
N PHE A 38 -28.49 42.24 -16.01
CA PHE A 38 -28.74 41.65 -17.32
C PHE A 38 -27.55 41.80 -18.26
N THR A 39 -26.87 42.95 -18.23
CA THR A 39 -25.64 43.19 -18.97
C THR A 39 -24.53 42.26 -18.47
N LYS A 40 -24.34 42.14 -17.15
CA LYS A 40 -23.30 41.29 -16.52
C LYS A 40 -23.42 39.81 -16.90
N ALA A 41 -24.65 39.29 -17.01
CA ALA A 41 -24.90 37.89 -17.39
C ALA A 41 -24.57 37.56 -18.86
N HIS A 42 -24.47 38.58 -19.73
CA HIS A 42 -24.19 38.42 -21.17
C HIS A 42 -22.77 38.82 -21.54
N LEU A 43 -21.91 39.14 -20.56
CA LEU A 43 -20.47 39.34 -20.75
C LEU A 43 -19.75 38.00 -20.79
N GLU A 44 -18.84 37.83 -21.75
CA GLU A 44 -17.92 36.69 -21.76
C GLU A 44 -16.85 36.90 -20.68
N GLY A 45 -16.64 35.91 -19.80
CA GLY A 45 -15.48 35.89 -18.91
C GLY A 45 -15.61 36.71 -17.62
N TYR A 46 -16.80 36.87 -17.04
CA TYR A 46 -16.89 37.21 -15.61
C TYR A 46 -16.46 36.00 -14.79
N GLU A 47 -15.15 35.74 -14.76
CA GLU A 47 -14.52 34.93 -13.74
C GLU A 47 -14.57 35.77 -12.47
N PRO A 48 -15.33 35.36 -11.43
CA PRO A 48 -15.35 36.10 -10.18
C PRO A 48 -13.88 36.27 -9.75
N PRO A 49 -13.43 37.51 -9.46
CA PRO A 49 -12.06 37.74 -9.06
C PRO A 49 -11.76 36.82 -7.88
N ALA A 50 -10.60 36.14 -7.93
CA ALA A 50 -10.18 35.25 -6.86
C ALA A 50 -10.43 35.92 -5.50
N PRO A 51 -11.09 35.23 -4.56
CA PRO A 51 -11.53 35.86 -3.32
C PRO A 51 -10.31 36.51 -2.64
N PRO A 52 -10.42 37.78 -2.21
CA PRO A 52 -9.28 38.51 -1.68
C PRO A 52 -8.65 37.74 -0.51
N GLU A 53 -7.32 37.73 -0.47
CA GLU A 53 -6.55 36.99 0.52
C GLU A 53 -6.99 37.39 1.95
N GLY A 54 -7.42 36.41 2.75
CA GLY A 54 -7.98 36.65 4.09
C GLY A 54 -9.51 36.82 4.15
N SER A 55 -10.23 36.78 3.02
CA SER A 55 -11.69 36.66 3.02
C SER A 55 -12.14 35.27 3.51
N HIS A 56 -13.41 35.16 3.93
CA HIS A 56 -13.96 33.89 4.41
C HIS A 56 -13.89 32.78 3.35
N GLU A 57 -14.21 33.10 2.09
CA GLU A 57 -14.15 32.16 0.97
C GLU A 57 -12.73 31.68 0.69
N TRP A 58 -11.74 32.57 0.78
CA TRP A 58 -10.32 32.22 0.68
C TRP A 58 -9.90 31.26 1.80
N MET A 59 -10.32 31.52 3.04
CA MET A 59 -10.02 30.62 4.17
C MET A 59 -10.69 29.25 4.03
N VAL A 60 -11.90 29.18 3.48
CA VAL A 60 -12.60 27.92 3.21
C VAL A 60 -11.85 27.12 2.14
N GLN A 61 -11.51 27.74 1.01
CA GLN A 61 -10.72 27.08 -0.05
C GLN A 61 -9.37 26.58 0.48
N ALA A 62 -8.62 27.42 1.21
CA ALA A 62 -7.35 27.03 1.81
C ALA A 62 -7.49 25.93 2.89
N SER A 63 -8.66 25.79 3.52
CA SER A 63 -8.97 24.70 4.44
C SER A 63 -9.27 23.40 3.70
N GLU A 64 -10.03 23.47 2.61
CA GLU A 64 -10.37 22.34 1.76
C GLU A 64 -9.13 21.77 1.06
N GLU A 65 -8.26 22.61 0.52
CA GLU A 65 -6.99 22.20 -0.07
C GLU A 65 -6.09 21.48 0.95
N ARG A 66 -5.97 22.04 2.17
CA ARG A 66 -5.22 21.37 3.24
C ARG A 66 -5.84 20.04 3.65
N ARG A 67 -7.18 19.93 3.67
CA ARG A 67 -7.87 18.67 3.95
C ARG A 67 -7.64 17.65 2.84
N ALA A 68 -7.68 18.07 1.58
CA ALA A 68 -7.40 17.21 0.44
C ALA A 68 -5.95 16.70 0.45
N ALA A 69 -4.98 17.59 0.70
CA ALA A 69 -3.58 17.22 0.84
C ALA A 69 -3.35 16.27 2.04
N ALA A 70 -4.01 16.52 3.18
CA ALA A 70 -3.95 15.63 4.33
C ALA A 70 -4.56 14.25 4.04
N ALA A 71 -5.67 14.19 3.29
CA ALA A 71 -6.28 12.92 2.89
C ALA A 71 -5.35 12.11 1.97
N GLN A 72 -4.71 12.76 0.99
CA GLN A 72 -3.73 12.11 0.12
C GLN A 72 -2.52 11.59 0.92
N ALA A 73 -1.97 12.40 1.82
CA ALA A 73 -0.86 11.99 2.67
C ALA A 73 -1.22 10.80 3.59
N GLN A 74 -2.46 10.72 4.07
CA GLN A 74 -2.94 9.58 4.85
C GLN A 74 -3.03 8.31 3.99
N THR A 75 -3.57 8.40 2.78
CA THR A 75 -3.63 7.25 1.86
C THR A 75 -2.23 6.73 1.53
N GLU A 76 -1.29 7.62 1.20
CA GLU A 76 0.10 7.23 0.93
C GLU A 76 0.77 6.60 2.17
N ALA A 77 0.53 7.15 3.35
CA ALA A 77 1.05 6.60 4.60
C ALA A 77 0.46 5.22 4.92
N GLU A 78 -0.83 5.01 4.69
CA GLU A 78 -1.50 3.72 4.86
C GLU A 78 -0.97 2.67 3.86
N GLU A 79 -0.75 3.04 2.61
CA GLU A 79 -0.15 2.15 1.61
C GLU A 79 1.27 1.74 1.98
N LEU A 80 2.10 2.70 2.43
CA LEU A 80 3.45 2.42 2.91
C LEU A 80 3.44 1.52 4.16
N ALA A 81 2.54 1.78 5.12
CA ALA A 81 2.40 0.96 6.32
C ALA A 81 1.93 -0.45 5.98
N ALA A 82 0.98 -0.61 5.05
CA ALA A 82 0.50 -1.90 4.58
C ALA A 82 1.62 -2.68 3.86
N ALA A 83 2.42 -2.03 3.01
CA ALA A 83 3.56 -2.63 2.34
C ALA A 83 4.64 -3.09 3.33
N GLN A 84 4.95 -2.26 4.34
CA GLN A 84 5.88 -2.62 5.41
C GLN A 84 5.39 -3.82 6.22
N LEU A 85 4.11 -3.83 6.59
CA LEU A 85 3.52 -4.94 7.34
C LEU A 85 3.54 -6.23 6.53
N ALA A 86 3.21 -6.17 5.24
CA ALA A 86 3.29 -7.33 4.34
C ALA A 86 4.73 -7.87 4.23
N ALA A 87 5.72 -6.99 4.09
CA ALA A 87 7.12 -7.37 4.05
C ALA A 87 7.59 -8.00 5.37
N GLN A 88 7.18 -7.46 6.52
CA GLN A 88 7.50 -8.04 7.82
C GLN A 88 6.85 -9.41 8.02
N ASN A 89 5.59 -9.59 7.62
CA ASN A 89 4.90 -10.87 7.72
C ASN A 89 5.58 -11.94 6.85
N GLU A 90 6.02 -11.58 5.65
CA GLU A 90 6.76 -12.50 4.79
C GLU A 90 8.11 -12.88 5.40
N ALA A 91 8.83 -11.92 5.96
CA ALA A 91 10.10 -12.19 6.66
C ALA A 91 9.91 -13.11 7.87
N VAL A 92 8.83 -12.92 8.64
CA VAL A 92 8.47 -13.80 9.76
C VAL A 92 8.17 -15.21 9.26
N ARG A 93 7.35 -15.36 8.20
CA ARG A 93 7.04 -16.66 7.61
C ARG A 93 8.29 -17.41 7.16
N GLN A 94 9.19 -16.72 6.46
CA GLN A 94 10.47 -17.30 6.03
C GLN A 94 11.34 -17.71 7.23
N SER A 95 11.37 -16.89 8.28
CA SER A 95 12.07 -17.23 9.52
C SER A 95 11.48 -18.46 10.19
N GLU A 96 10.15 -18.56 10.29
CA GLU A 96 9.46 -19.73 10.87
C GLU A 96 9.75 -21.01 10.09
N GLU A 97 9.74 -20.94 8.76
CA GLU A 97 10.10 -22.07 7.90
C GLU A 97 11.58 -22.47 8.08
N ALA A 98 12.49 -21.49 8.15
CA ALA A 98 13.91 -21.75 8.41
C ALA A 98 14.13 -22.41 9.78
N ILE A 99 13.43 -21.94 10.82
CA ILE A 99 13.46 -22.54 12.16
C ILE A 99 12.95 -23.97 12.11
N ARG A 100 11.82 -24.23 11.43
CA ARG A 100 11.26 -25.57 11.28
C ARG A 100 12.22 -26.53 10.56
N MET A 101 12.85 -26.06 9.49
CA MET A 101 13.85 -26.83 8.76
C MET A 101 15.11 -27.09 9.60
N ALA A 102 15.56 -26.10 10.38
CA ALA A 102 16.68 -26.27 11.29
C ALA A 102 16.38 -27.27 12.40
N GLN A 103 15.16 -27.25 12.95
CA GLN A 103 14.71 -28.22 13.96
C GLN A 103 14.65 -29.65 13.40
N MET A 104 14.12 -29.84 12.18
CA MET A 104 14.13 -31.17 11.55
C MET A 104 15.55 -31.69 11.32
N LYS A 105 16.46 -30.85 10.80
CA LYS A 105 17.87 -31.23 10.62
C LYS A 105 18.57 -31.52 11.96
N ALA A 106 18.29 -30.75 13.00
CA ALA A 106 18.85 -30.98 14.33
C ALA A 106 18.35 -32.30 14.94
N ALA A 107 17.08 -32.65 14.74
CA ALA A 107 16.52 -33.93 15.16
C ALA A 107 17.15 -35.11 14.41
N GLU A 108 17.29 -35.02 13.09
CA GLU A 108 17.97 -36.03 12.27
C GLU A 108 19.44 -36.21 12.71
N GLN A 109 20.17 -35.11 12.92
CA GLN A 109 21.54 -35.17 13.41
C GLN A 109 21.63 -35.76 14.83
N ALA A 110 20.66 -35.48 15.69
CA ALA A 110 20.59 -36.08 17.02
C ALA A 110 20.35 -37.59 16.96
N GLU A 111 19.50 -38.06 16.03
CA GLU A 111 19.25 -39.48 15.80
C GLU A 111 20.49 -40.19 15.24
N VAL A 112 21.16 -39.60 14.24
CA VAL A 112 22.42 -40.13 13.70
C VAL A 112 23.51 -40.15 14.78
N ALA A 113 23.62 -39.10 15.60
CA ALA A 113 24.56 -39.07 16.71
C ALA A 113 24.24 -40.12 17.78
N ALA A 114 22.96 -40.37 18.07
CA ALA A 114 22.54 -41.42 18.98
C ALA A 114 22.86 -42.81 18.43
N ALA A 115 22.54 -43.07 17.16
CA ALA A 115 22.88 -44.32 16.48
C ALA A 115 24.40 -44.56 16.46
N ASN A 116 25.19 -43.51 16.18
CA ASN A 116 26.65 -43.60 16.19
C ASN A 116 27.20 -43.85 17.60
N ARG A 117 26.64 -43.20 18.65
CA ARG A 117 27.00 -43.46 20.05
C ARG A 117 26.71 -44.91 20.45
N VAL A 118 25.57 -45.46 20.05
CA VAL A 118 25.21 -46.87 20.31
C VAL A 118 26.18 -47.81 19.59
N ALA A 119 26.52 -47.53 18.32
CA ALA A 119 27.49 -48.32 17.56
C ALA A 119 28.88 -48.33 18.22
N VAL A 120 29.35 -47.17 18.69
CA VAL A 120 30.63 -47.05 19.42
C VAL A 120 30.60 -47.80 20.75
N ALA A 121 29.48 -47.74 21.50
CA ALA A 121 29.34 -48.48 22.75
C ALA A 121 29.38 -50.00 22.55
N ILE A 122 28.74 -50.52 21.50
CA ILE A 122 28.80 -51.95 21.13
C ILE A 122 30.21 -52.36 20.69
N ALA A 123 30.89 -51.54 19.88
CA ALA A 123 32.27 -51.81 19.45
C ALA A 123 33.27 -51.79 20.62
N GLY A 124 33.12 -50.83 21.55
CA GLY A 124 33.97 -50.72 22.74
C GLY A 124 33.82 -51.89 23.71
N THR A 125 32.61 -52.46 23.82
CA THR A 125 32.35 -53.66 24.65
C THR A 125 32.82 -54.96 23.97
N ALA A 126 32.80 -55.04 22.64
CA ALA A 126 33.35 -56.18 21.90
C ALA A 126 34.89 -56.27 21.99
N GLY A 127 35.59 -55.15 22.16
CA GLY A 127 37.04 -55.12 22.41
C GLY A 127 37.47 -55.69 23.76
N TYR A 128 36.52 -55.97 24.66
CA TYR A 128 36.76 -56.48 26.01
C TYR A 128 36.18 -57.89 26.24
N LEU A 129 35.95 -58.67 25.17
CA LEU A 129 35.58 -60.07 25.27
C LEU A 129 36.81 -60.96 25.08
N PRO A 130 37.37 -61.56 26.16
CA PRO A 130 38.46 -62.51 26.02
C PRO A 130 37.91 -63.79 25.39
N ALA A 131 38.25 -64.05 24.12
CA ALA A 131 38.34 -65.35 23.44
C ALA A 131 37.19 -66.39 23.59
N LEU A 132 36.07 -66.06 24.21
CA LEU A 132 34.94 -66.95 24.39
C LEU A 132 33.84 -66.58 23.41
N SER A 133 33.88 -67.31 22.30
CA SER A 133 32.71 -67.61 21.46
C SER A 133 32.44 -66.70 20.27
N CYS A 134 33.37 -66.69 19.31
CA CYS A 134 33.06 -66.41 17.89
C CYS A 134 31.86 -67.23 17.37
N LYS A 135 31.61 -68.42 17.94
CA LYS A 135 30.47 -69.28 17.56
C LYS A 135 29.11 -68.75 18.06
N LEU A 136 29.07 -68.12 19.22
CA LEU A 136 27.81 -67.58 19.77
C LEU A 136 27.48 -66.22 19.12
N LEU A 137 28.49 -65.39 18.86
CA LEU A 137 28.31 -64.11 18.17
C LEU A 137 27.81 -64.32 16.73
N ALA A 138 28.39 -65.28 16.00
CA ALA A 138 27.94 -65.63 14.64
C ALA A 138 26.48 -66.13 14.62
N LYS A 139 26.05 -66.87 15.65
CA LYS A 139 24.67 -67.38 15.77
C LYS A 139 23.65 -66.26 16.05
N ILE A 140 24.01 -65.30 16.89
CA ILE A 140 23.14 -64.17 17.24
C ILE A 140 23.01 -63.20 16.05
N ILE A 141 24.10 -62.94 15.34
CA ILE A 141 24.09 -62.09 14.14
C ILE A 141 23.25 -62.74 13.03
N PHE A 142 23.37 -64.07 12.83
CA PHE A 142 22.59 -64.78 11.82
C PHE A 142 21.08 -64.75 12.13
N LEU A 143 20.67 -64.94 13.40
CA LEU A 143 19.27 -64.82 13.81
C LEU A 143 18.72 -63.39 13.64
N ALA A 144 19.53 -62.37 13.92
CA ALA A 144 19.09 -60.98 13.80
C ALA A 144 18.93 -60.51 12.33
N LEU A 145 19.68 -61.10 11.41
CA LEU A 145 19.56 -60.86 9.97
C LEU A 145 18.38 -61.62 9.33
N ASP A 146 18.05 -62.81 9.82
CA ASP A 146 16.92 -63.62 9.31
C ASP A 146 15.56 -62.96 9.61
N VAL A 147 15.40 -62.37 10.80
CA VAL A 147 14.18 -61.64 11.20
C VAL A 147 13.94 -60.38 10.36
N ARG A 148 14.98 -59.74 9.82
CA ARG A 148 14.85 -58.59 8.92
C ARG A 148 14.49 -58.95 7.48
N ARG A 149 14.59 -60.23 7.10
CA ARG A 149 14.30 -60.69 5.73
C ARG A 149 12.89 -61.27 5.58
N ALA A 150 12.17 -61.44 6.70
CA ALA A 150 10.82 -61.98 6.78
C ALA A 150 9.71 -60.91 6.97
N VAL A 151 10.07 -59.63 6.92
CA VAL A 151 9.15 -58.46 6.87
C VAL A 151 9.40 -57.73 5.56
#